data_AF-A0A432QX51-F1
#
_entry.id   AF-A0A432QX51-F1
#
_cell.length_a   1.000
_cell.length_b   1.000
_cell.length_c   1.000
_cell.angle_alpha   90.00
_cell.angle_beta   90.00
_cell.angle_gamma   90.00
#
_symmetry.space_group_name_H-M   'P 1'
#
loop_
_entity.id
_entity.type
_entity.pdbx_description
1 polymer ?
#
loop_
_entity_poly.entity_id
_entity_poly.type
_entity_poly.pdbx_seq_one_letter_code
_entity_poly.pdbx_strand_id
1 'polypeptide(L)'
;MWAKELINKLDIGDSDTILDIGCGDGKVTNLLSSLTLGKVVGIDFSQEMIELAKSSYSAPIFMQMDAQSIQFKDEFDIIFSNAALH
;
A
#
# COMPACT_ATOMS: atom_id res chain seq x y z
N MET A 1 -3.19 16.76 3.83
CA MET A 1 -2.66 15.63 3.04
C MET A 1 -3.76 14.58 3.03
N TRP A 2 -4.50 14.45 1.93
CA TRP A 2 -5.79 13.73 1.89
C TRP A 2 -5.71 12.27 2.32
N ALA A 3 -4.56 11.60 2.11
CA ALA A 3 -4.33 10.22 2.56
C ALA A 3 -4.49 10.05 4.08
N LYS A 4 -4.06 11.01 4.91
CA LYS A 4 -4.17 10.90 6.38
C LYS A 4 -5.61 10.94 6.86
N GLU A 5 -6.48 11.70 6.19
CA GLU A 5 -7.90 11.78 6.54
C GLU A 5 -8.64 10.49 6.20
N LEU A 6 -8.24 9.80 5.12
CA LEU A 6 -8.76 8.49 4.78
C LEU A 6 -8.28 7.43 5.77
N ILE A 7 -6.98 7.43 6.09
CA ILE A 7 -6.39 6.48 7.05
C ILE A 7 -7.06 6.61 8.42
N ASN A 8 -7.35 7.82 8.89
CA ASN A 8 -8.04 8.03 10.17
C ASN A 8 -9.48 7.48 10.21
N LYS A 9 -10.07 7.13 9.07
CA LYS A 9 -11.39 6.48 8.99
C LYS A 9 -11.29 4.96 8.96
N LEU A 10 -10.09 4.42 8.79
CA LEU A 10 -9.84 2.98 8.85
C LEU A 10 -9.62 2.59 10.31
N ASP A 11 -10.32 1.54 10.73
CA ASP A 11 -10.02 0.86 11.98
C ASP A 11 -8.96 -0.22 11.68
N ILE A 12 -7.69 0.18 11.72
CA ILE A 12 -6.55 -0.72 11.44
C ILE A 12 -6.18 -1.44 12.72
N GLY A 13 -6.37 -2.75 12.75
CA GLY A 13 -5.92 -3.61 13.83
C GLY A 13 -4.40 -3.79 13.85
N ASP A 14 -3.86 -4.07 15.03
CA ASP A 14 -2.41 -4.25 15.27
C ASP A 14 -1.76 -5.36 14.43
N SER A 15 -2.55 -6.26 13.84
CA SER A 15 -2.06 -7.38 13.01
C SER A 15 -2.70 -7.43 11.63
N ASP A 16 -3.45 -6.40 11.24
CA ASP A 16 -4.13 -6.37 9.96
C ASP A 16 -3.12 -6.33 8.82
N THR A 17 -3.40 -7.14 7.81
CA THR A 17 -2.65 -7.18 6.55
C THR A 17 -3.27 -6.20 5.56
N ILE A 18 -2.43 -5.40 4.91
CA ILE A 18 -2.88 -4.27 4.09
C ILE A 18 -2.30 -4.35 2.68
N LEU A 19 -3.17 -4.19 1.68
CA LEU A 19 -2.79 -3.95 0.29
C LEU A 19 -3.09 -2.49 -0.09
N ASP A 20 -2.07 -1.75 -0.50
CA ASP A 20 -2.15 -0.39 -1.03
C ASP A 20 -2.04 -0.41 -2.56
N ILE A 21 -3.15 -0.11 -3.26
CA ILE A 21 -3.26 -0.14 -4.72
C ILE A 21 -2.99 1.24 -5.30
N GLY A 22 -1.99 1.32 -6.19
CA GLY A 22 -1.47 2.56 -6.76
C GLY A 22 -0.59 3.30 -5.77
N CYS A 23 0.35 2.58 -5.16
CA CYS A 23 1.16 3.10 -4.04
C CYS A 23 2.12 4.23 -4.45
N GLY A 24 2.37 4.44 -5.74
CA GLY A 24 3.32 5.42 -6.24
C GLY A 24 4.70 5.25 -5.61
N ASP A 25 5.26 6.36 -5.11
CA ASP A 25 6.57 6.40 -4.44
C ASP A 25 6.59 5.75 -3.05
N GLY A 26 5.49 5.17 -2.58
CA GLY A 26 5.41 4.37 -1.37
C GLY A 26 5.25 5.15 -0.07
N LYS A 27 5.10 6.49 -0.11
CA LYS A 27 4.92 7.32 1.10
C LYS A 27 3.75 6.88 1.97
N VAL A 28 2.61 6.60 1.34
CA VAL A 28 1.38 6.22 2.05
C VAL A 28 1.49 4.78 2.55
N THR A 29 2.00 3.86 1.75
CA THR A 29 2.29 2.48 2.15
C THR A 29 3.22 2.41 3.36
N ASN A 30 4.26 3.25 3.39
CA ASN A 30 5.16 3.32 4.54
C ASN A 30 4.45 3.85 5.80
N LEU A 31 3.54 4.82 5.66
CA LEU A 31 2.71 5.26 6.77
C LEU A 31 1.81 4.11 7.28
N LEU A 32 1.13 3.39 6.38
CA LEU A 32 0.30 2.24 6.73
C LEU A 32 1.11 1.16 7.46
N SER A 33 2.35 0.88 7.04
CA SER A 33 3.24 -0.08 7.72
C SER A 33 3.65 0.32 9.14
N SER A 34 3.50 1.59 9.50
CA SER A 34 3.77 2.06 10.88
C SER A 34 2.56 1.91 11.81
N LEU A 35 1.39 1.56 11.27
CA LEU A 35 0.11 1.48 12.00
C LEU A 35 -0.30 0.05 12.34
N THR A 36 0.41 -0.95 11.83
CA THR A 36 0.13 -2.38 12.06
C THR A 36 1.46 -3.14 12.12
N LEU A 37 1.48 -4.25 12.86
CA LEU A 37 2.55 -5.25 12.79
C LEU A 37 2.30 -6.28 11.67
N GLY A 38 1.12 -6.25 11.06
CA GLY A 38 0.75 -7.07 9.92
C GLY A 38 1.50 -6.68 8.64
N LYS A 39 1.43 -7.58 7.66
CA LYS A 39 2.10 -7.42 6.36
C LYS A 39 1.45 -6.26 5.59
N VAL A 40 2.25 -5.29 5.15
CA VAL A 40 1.81 -4.21 4.27
C VAL A 40 2.48 -4.32 2.90
N VAL A 41 1.67 -4.34 1.86
CA VAL A 41 2.09 -4.46 0.47
C VAL A 41 1.61 -3.25 -0.33
N GLY A 42 2.51 -2.57 -1.03
CA GLY A 42 2.18 -1.56 -2.03
C GLY A 42 2.33 -2.12 -3.44
N ILE A 43 1.33 -1.91 -4.29
CA ILE A 43 1.42 -2.21 -5.72
C ILE A 43 1.22 -0.97 -6.58
N ASP A 44 1.96 -0.90 -7.69
CA ASP A 44 1.82 0.14 -8.70
C ASP A 44 2.13 -0.44 -10.09
N PHE A 45 1.51 0.10 -11.14
CA PHE A 45 1.79 -0.34 -12.51
C PHE A 45 3.16 0.14 -12.98
N SER A 46 3.65 1.26 -12.44
CA SER A 46 4.91 1.88 -12.82
C SER A 46 6.10 1.25 -12.11
N GLN A 47 6.96 0.59 -12.89
CA GLN A 47 8.22 0.03 -12.39
C GLN A 47 9.11 1.11 -11.75
N GLU A 48 9.15 2.31 -12.33
CA GLU A 48 9.93 3.45 -11.82
C GLU A 48 9.49 3.85 -10.41
N MET A 49 8.17 3.90 -10.17
CA MET A 49 7.60 4.22 -8.85
C MET A 49 7.95 3.14 -7.82
N ILE A 50 7.88 1.86 -8.21
CA ILE A 50 8.23 0.74 -7.34
C ILE A 50 9.73 0.73 -6.98
N GLU A 51 10.60 1.06 -7.93
CA GLU A 51 12.03 1.19 -7.65
C GLU A 51 12.32 2.34 -6.67
N LEU A 52 11.67 3.49 -6.87
CA LEU A 52 11.76 4.61 -5.95
C LEU A 52 11.26 4.24 -4.55
N ALA A 53 10.10 3.58 -4.45
CA ALA A 53 9.54 3.13 -3.18
C ALA A 53 10.46 2.17 -2.43
N LYS A 54 11.00 1.15 -3.13
CA LYS A 54 11.96 0.19 -2.56
C LYS A 54 13.26 0.84 -2.09
N SER A 55 13.74 1.86 -2.80
CA SER A 55 14.95 2.59 -2.39
C SER A 55 14.70 3.52 -1.19
N SER A 56 13.46 3.98 -1.01
CA SER A 56 13.08 4.94 0.02
C SER A 56 12.65 4.27 1.33
N TYR A 57 12.04 3.08 1.24
CA TYR A 57 11.38 2.42 2.37
C TYR A 57 11.68 0.92 2.39
N SER A 58 12.12 0.41 3.54
CA SER A 58 12.49 -1.01 3.72
C SER A 58 11.47 -1.83 4.50
N ALA A 59 10.51 -1.20 5.18
CA ALA A 59 9.53 -1.91 6.00
C ALA A 59 8.38 -2.54 5.18
N PRO A 60 7.72 -1.83 4.25
CA PRO A 60 6.70 -2.44 3.39
C PRO A 60 7.31 -3.28 2.26
N ILE A 61 6.49 -4.14 1.67
CA ILE A 61 6.81 -4.85 0.43
C ILE A 61 6.24 -4.05 -0.75
N PHE A 62 7.05 -3.79 -1.77
CA PHE A 62 6.59 -3.12 -3.00
C PHE A 62 6.70 -4.04 -4.21
N MET A 63 5.66 -4.10 -5.03
CA MET A 63 5.60 -4.94 -6.22
C MET A 63 5.01 -4.20 -7.42
N GLN A 64 5.62 -4.36 -8.59
CA GLN A 64 4.99 -3.90 -9.82
C GLN A 64 3.84 -4.83 -10.15
N MET A 65 2.63 -4.28 -10.28
CA MET A 65 1.44 -5.05 -10.61
C MET A 65 0.36 -4.14 -11.22
N ASP A 66 -0.33 -4.65 -12.23
CA ASP A 66 -1.54 -4.01 -12.74
C ASP A 66 -2.73 -4.32 -11.81
N ALA A 67 -3.40 -3.28 -11.33
CA ALA A 67 -4.58 -3.40 -10.48
C ALA A 67 -5.73 -4.17 -11.14
N GLN A 68 -5.79 -4.21 -12.47
CA GLN A 68 -6.78 -4.99 -13.23
C GLN A 68 -6.48 -6.50 -13.25
N SER A 69 -5.25 -6.89 -12.89
CA SER A 69 -4.74 -8.26 -12.95
C SER A 69 -4.10 -8.71 -11.64
N ILE A 70 -4.68 -8.30 -10.50
CA ILE A 70 -4.19 -8.67 -9.18
C ILE A 70 -4.24 -10.19 -8.98
N GLN A 71 -3.13 -10.76 -8.52
CA GLN A 71 -2.97 -12.22 -8.37
C GLN A 71 -3.05 -12.71 -6.92
N PHE A 72 -3.29 -11.83 -5.95
CA PHE A 72 -3.50 -12.21 -4.55
C PHE A 72 -4.84 -12.90 -4.37
N LYS A 73 -4.90 -13.90 -3.48
CA LYS A 73 -6.13 -14.63 -3.15
C LYS A 73 -6.37 -14.61 -1.65
N ASP A 74 -7.33 -13.80 -1.21
CA ASP A 74 -7.80 -13.68 0.17
C ASP A 74 -6.65 -13.46 1.20
N GLU A 75 -5.68 -12.61 0.85
CA GLU A 75 -4.46 -12.39 1.63
C GLU A 75 -4.48 -11.12 2.51
N PHE A 76 -5.53 -10.29 2.43
CA PHE A 76 -5.54 -8.96 3.04
C PHE A 76 -6.83 -8.65 3.80
N ASP A 77 -6.68 -8.12 5.01
CA ASP A 77 -7.77 -7.63 5.85
C ASP A 77 -8.27 -6.26 5.36
N ILE A 78 -7.36 -5.42 4.86
CA ILE A 78 -7.65 -4.07 4.37
C ILE A 78 -7.09 -3.87 2.96
N ILE A 79 -7.95 -3.40 2.05
CA ILE A 79 -7.53 -2.88 0.74
C ILE A 79 -7.68 -1.37 0.75
N PHE A 80 -6.56 -0.68 0.59
CA PHE A 80 -6.46 0.76 0.52
C PHE A 80 -6.14 1.19 -0.93
N SER A 81 -6.76 2.27 -1.37
CA SER A 81 -6.36 2.94 -2.61
C SER A 81 -6.64 4.43 -2.48
N ASN A 82 -5.62 5.24 -2.71
CA ASN A 82 -5.73 6.68 -2.65
C ASN A 82 -5.01 7.30 -3.85
N ALA A 83 -5.76 8.06 -4.65
CA ALA A 83 -5.29 8.75 -5.85
C ALA A 83 -4.77 7.85 -7.01
N ALA A 84 -5.12 6.56 -7.03
CA ALA A 84 -4.78 5.64 -8.12
C ALA A 84 -5.74 5.73 -9.35
N LEU A 85 -6.85 6.45 -9.23
CA LEU A 85 -7.86 6.62 -10.28
C LEU A 85 -7.98 8.10 -10.65
N HIS A 86 -7.22 8.53 -11.66
CA HIS A 86 -7.49 9.73 -12.44
C HIS A 86 -7.64 9.37 -13.91
#